data_AF-A0A0C3KTV5-F1
#
_entry.id   AF-A0A0C3KTV5-F1
#
_cell.length_a   1.000
_cell.length_b   1.000
_cell.length_c   1.000
_cell.angle_alpha   90.00
_cell.angle_beta   90.00
_cell.angle_gamma   90.00
#
_symmetry.space_group_name_H-M   'P 1'
#
loop_
_entity.id
_entity.type
_entity.pdbx_description
1 polymer ?
#
loop_
_entity_poly.entity_id
_entity_poly.type
_entity_poly.pdbx_seq_one_letter_code
_entity_poly.pdbx_strand_id
1 'polypeptide(L)'
;MTHSWFLQRCNQVWVSASYPDMPGHAFCIGGVTELLLQGVPPDVVTTQGRWKSQAFLEYWHQISSILPLFISSSADSARLLSLDSIMDNFARRTNVRTVSRT
;
A
#
# COMPACT_ATOMS: atom_id res chain seq x y z
N MET A 1 2.88 -30.06 -5.65
CA MET A 1 3.55 -29.07 -6.53
C MET A 1 4.72 -28.49 -5.75
N THR A 2 5.95 -28.50 -6.29
CA THR A 2 7.12 -27.91 -5.62
C THR A 2 7.32 -26.46 -6.06
N HIS A 3 8.02 -25.68 -5.25
CA HIS A 3 8.39 -24.30 -5.59
C HIS A 3 9.18 -24.23 -6.92
N SER A 4 10.16 -25.12 -7.11
CA SER A 4 10.96 -25.19 -8.34
C SER A 4 10.13 -25.49 -9.58
N TRP A 5 9.22 -26.46 -9.49
CA TRP A 5 8.36 -26.82 -10.62
C TRP A 5 7.43 -25.66 -11.01
N PHE A 6 6.85 -24.98 -10.02
CA PHE A 6 5.98 -23.83 -10.26
C PHE A 6 6.73 -22.70 -10.97
N LEU A 7 7.89 -22.30 -10.43
CA LEU A 7 8.70 -21.25 -11.05
C LEU A 7 9.14 -21.63 -12.46
N GLN A 8 9.60 -22.86 -12.67
CA GLN A 8 9.97 -23.34 -14.00
C GLN A 8 8.79 -23.23 -14.97
N ARG A 9 7.57 -23.58 -14.54
CA ARG A 9 6.39 -23.49 -15.38
C ARG A 9 6.05 -22.04 -15.75
N CYS A 10 6.11 -21.12 -14.79
CA CYS A 10 5.87 -19.70 -15.05
C CYS A 10 6.94 -19.10 -15.97
N ASN A 11 8.21 -19.38 -15.69
CA ASN A 11 9.33 -18.88 -16.47
C ASN A 11 9.30 -19.38 -17.92
N GLN A 12 8.88 -20.62 -18.17
CA GLN A 12 8.62 -21.09 -19.54
C GLN A 12 7.63 -20.19 -20.30
N VAL A 13 6.53 -19.81 -19.65
CA VAL A 13 5.52 -18.94 -20.27
C VAL A 13 6.07 -17.54 -20.50
N TRP A 14 6.72 -16.95 -19.49
CA TRP A 14 7.27 -15.59 -19.60
C TRP A 14 8.38 -15.47 -20.64
N VAL A 15 9.33 -16.40 -20.65
CA VAL A 15 10.41 -16.42 -21.65
C VAL A 15 9.83 -16.61 -23.05
N SER A 16 8.80 -17.46 -23.22
CA SER A 16 8.12 -17.60 -24.52
C SER A 16 7.44 -16.32 -25.00
N ALA A 17 7.05 -15.44 -24.07
CA ALA A 17 6.50 -14.13 -24.33
C ALA A 17 7.57 -13.01 -24.33
N SER A 18 8.86 -13.36 -24.40
CA SER A 18 10.00 -12.42 -24.42
C SER A 18 10.19 -11.59 -23.14
N TYR A 19 9.63 -12.03 -22.02
CA TYR A 19 9.95 -11.50 -20.70
C TYR A 19 11.18 -12.23 -20.11
N PRO A 20 11.94 -11.57 -19.21
CA PRO A 20 13.05 -12.22 -18.53
C PRO A 20 12.57 -13.34 -17.60
N ASP A 21 13.47 -14.29 -17.33
CA ASP A 21 13.31 -15.26 -16.25
C ASP A 21 13.14 -14.50 -14.91
N MET A 22 12.06 -14.78 -14.18
CA MET A 22 11.77 -14.06 -12.94
C MET A 22 12.02 -14.95 -11.71
N PRO A 23 12.72 -14.42 -10.69
CA PRO A 23 12.92 -15.15 -9.44
C PRO A 23 11.62 -15.21 -8.63
N GLY A 24 11.49 -16.22 -7.76
CA GLY A 24 10.33 -16.33 -6.86
C GLY A 24 10.09 -15.09 -6.01
N HIS A 25 11.14 -14.36 -5.64
CA HIS A 25 11.02 -13.10 -4.90
C HIS A 25 10.23 -12.01 -5.66
N ALA A 26 10.27 -12.00 -7.00
CA ALA A 26 9.49 -11.08 -7.80
C ALA A 26 7.97 -11.31 -7.65
N PHE A 27 7.53 -12.55 -7.44
CA PHE A 27 6.13 -12.84 -7.11
C PHE A 27 5.72 -12.25 -5.75
N CYS A 28 6.62 -12.25 -4.76
CA CYS A 28 6.33 -11.64 -3.47
C CYS A 28 6.14 -10.13 -3.60
N ILE A 29 7.03 -9.43 -4.33
CA ILE A 29 6.91 -7.99 -4.59
C ILE A 29 5.62 -7.70 -5.38
N GLY A 30 5.42 -8.40 -6.50
CA GLY A 30 4.27 -8.19 -7.37
C GLY A 30 2.95 -8.52 -6.69
N GLY A 31 2.86 -9.65 -5.99
CA GLY A 31 1.64 -10.07 -5.31
C GLY A 31 1.21 -9.12 -4.20
N VAL A 32 2.17 -8.55 -3.48
CA VAL A 32 1.88 -7.56 -2.43
C VAL A 32 1.51 -6.21 -3.00
N THR A 33 2.21 -5.76 -4.04
CA THR A 33 1.85 -4.55 -4.76
C THR A 33 0.41 -4.66 -5.29
N GLU A 34 0.05 -5.79 -5.92
CA GLU A 34 -1.29 -6.03 -6.44
C GLU A 34 -2.35 -6.01 -5.33
N LEU A 35 -2.15 -6.76 -4.25
CA LEU A 35 -3.11 -6.78 -3.13
C LEU A 35 -3.32 -5.38 -2.53
N LEU A 36 -2.25 -4.62 -2.36
CA LEU A 36 -2.34 -3.25 -1.84
C LEU A 36 -3.06 -2.31 -2.81
N LEU A 37 -2.83 -2.43 -4.12
CA LEU A 37 -3.54 -1.66 -5.15
C LEU A 37 -5.03 -2.02 -5.22
N GLN A 38 -5.41 -3.25 -4.87
CA GLN A 38 -6.81 -3.66 -4.69
C GLN A 38 -7.41 -3.16 -3.37
N GLY A 39 -6.67 -2.39 -2.58
CA GLY A 39 -7.13 -1.83 -1.31
C GLY A 39 -7.17 -2.85 -0.16
N VAL A 40 -6.53 -4.01 -0.30
CA VAL A 40 -6.44 -4.99 0.79
C VAL A 40 -5.65 -4.37 1.95
N PRO A 41 -6.17 -4.38 3.18
CA PRO A 41 -5.49 -3.77 4.32
C PRO A 41 -4.06 -4.30 4.53
N PRO A 42 -3.09 -3.43 4.84
CA PRO A 42 -1.69 -3.82 5.07
C PRO A 42 -1.48 -4.95 6.08
N ASP A 43 -2.26 -4.99 7.16
CA ASP A 43 -2.20 -6.02 8.19
C ASP A 43 -2.66 -7.40 7.67
N VAL A 44 -3.64 -7.42 6.78
CA VAL A 44 -4.09 -8.64 6.09
C VAL A 44 -2.99 -9.14 5.14
N VAL A 45 -2.40 -8.25 4.34
CA VAL A 45 -1.32 -8.61 3.41
C VAL A 45 -0.09 -9.13 4.16
N THR A 46 0.29 -8.51 5.28
CA THR A 46 1.40 -8.98 6.11
C THR A 46 1.15 -10.34 6.75
N THR A 47 -0.07 -10.57 7.24
CA THR A 47 -0.48 -11.86 7.80
C THR A 47 -0.42 -12.95 6.73
N GLN A 48 -0.90 -12.66 5.52
CA GLN A 48 -0.85 -13.59 4.39
C GLN A 48 0.58 -13.90 3.94
N GLY A 49 1.44 -12.88 3.89
CA GLY A 49 2.87 -13.02 3.61
C GLY A 49 3.69 -13.67 4.73
N ARG A 50 3.08 -13.91 5.91
CA ARG A 50 3.73 -14.41 7.13
C ARG A 50 4.93 -13.56 7.56
N TRP A 51 4.88 -12.26 7.29
CA TRP A 51 5.93 -11.34 7.67
C TRP A 51 5.80 -10.97 9.13
N LYS A 52 6.86 -11.22 9.90
CA LYS A 52 6.94 -10.88 11.33
C LYS A 52 7.58 -9.51 11.58
N SER A 53 8.15 -8.88 10.55
CA SER A 53 8.94 -7.66 10.67
C SER A 53 8.51 -6.60 9.66
N GLN A 54 9.02 -5.39 9.86
CA GLN A 54 8.86 -4.25 8.94
C GLN A 54 9.51 -4.46 7.57
N ALA A 55 10.19 -5.60 7.33
CA ALA A 55 10.70 -5.96 6.01
C ALA A 55 9.60 -5.93 4.94
N PHE A 56 8.32 -6.11 5.31
CA PHE A 56 7.17 -5.87 4.44
C PHE A 56 7.20 -4.50 3.73
N LEU A 57 7.61 -3.44 4.42
CA LEU A 57 7.63 -2.09 3.87
C LEU A 57 8.60 -1.97 2.69
N GLU A 58 9.64 -2.80 2.64
CA GLU A 58 10.60 -2.84 1.52
C GLU A 58 9.94 -3.36 0.23
N TYR A 59 8.80 -4.05 0.33
CA TYR A 59 8.06 -4.59 -0.81
C TYR A 59 6.98 -3.61 -1.32
N TRP A 60 6.85 -2.41 -0.74
CA TRP A 60 5.87 -1.40 -1.14
C TRP A 60 6.33 -0.61 -2.37
N HIS A 61 6.25 -1.25 -3.53
CA HIS A 61 6.42 -0.55 -4.80
C HIS A 61 5.16 0.26 -5.14
N GLN A 62 5.32 1.40 -5.81
CA GLN A 62 4.22 2.31 -6.18
C GLN A 62 3.47 2.95 -4.99
N ILE A 63 4.21 3.32 -3.94
CA ILE A 63 3.64 3.90 -2.72
C ILE A 63 2.73 5.12 -2.97
N SER A 64 3.03 5.93 -3.99
CA SER A 64 2.22 7.09 -4.37
C SER A 64 0.81 6.72 -4.86
N SER A 65 0.64 5.52 -5.43
CA SER A 65 -0.67 4.99 -5.84
C SER A 65 -1.37 4.25 -4.71
N ILE A 66 -0.61 3.64 -3.80
CA ILE A 66 -1.11 2.86 -2.67
C ILE A 66 -1.66 3.76 -1.56
N LEU A 67 -0.90 4.78 -1.14
CA LEU A 67 -1.27 5.63 0.01
C LEU A 67 -2.67 6.29 -0.11
N PRO A 68 -3.07 6.85 -1.27
CA PRO A 68 -4.40 7.46 -1.40
C PRO A 68 -5.56 6.51 -1.11
N LEU A 69 -5.40 5.21 -1.38
CA LEU A 69 -6.44 4.20 -1.16
C LEU A 69 -6.77 4.04 0.33
N PHE A 70 -5.75 4.11 1.19
CA PHE A 70 -5.89 3.89 2.63
C PHE A 70 -6.10 5.19 3.43
N ILE A 71 -5.58 6.32 2.93
CA ILE A 71 -5.84 7.62 3.55
C ILE A 71 -7.31 8.00 3.36
N SER A 72 -7.86 7.82 2.17
CA SER A 72 -9.26 8.17 1.89
C SER A 72 -10.24 7.28 2.64
N SER A 73 -9.92 6.00 2.83
CA SER A 73 -10.76 5.06 3.58
C SER A 73 -10.71 5.27 5.10
N SER A 74 -9.61 5.80 5.63
CA SER A 74 -9.45 6.11 7.06
C SER A 74 -10.00 7.48 7.45
N ALA A 75 -10.30 8.33 6.47
CA ALA A 75 -10.96 9.61 6.63
C ALA A 75 -12.44 9.42 6.97
N ASP A 76 -12.70 8.96 8.20
CA ASP A 76 -14.04 8.89 8.78
C ASP A 76 -14.65 10.30 8.81
N SER A 77 -15.79 10.51 8.15
CA SER A 77 -16.37 11.85 7.99
C SER A 77 -16.63 12.54 9.34
N ALA A 78 -16.95 11.77 10.38
CA ALA A 78 -17.10 12.28 11.74
C ALA A 78 -15.77 12.79 12.32
N ARG A 79 -14.65 12.12 12.02
CA ARG A 79 -13.31 12.57 12.43
C ARG A 79 -12.85 13.79 11.64
N LEU A 80 -13.14 13.86 10.34
CA LEU A 80 -12.85 15.05 9.52
C LEU A 80 -13.55 16.30 10.07
N LEU A 81 -14.85 16.19 10.42
CA LEU A 81 -15.59 17.29 11.04
C LEU A 81 -14.99 17.70 12.40
N SER A 82 -14.48 16.74 13.17
CA SER A 82 -13.80 17.03 14.43
C SER A 82 -12.43 17.72 14.23
N LEU A 83 -11.73 17.39 13.14
CA LEU A 83 -10.42 17.97 12.83
C LEU A 83 -10.55 19.45 12.46
N ASP A 84 -11.58 19.83 11.71
CA ASP A 84 -11.87 21.25 11.43
C ASP A 84 -12.07 22.03 12.73
N SER A 85 -12.88 21.49 13.66
CA SER A 85 -13.08 22.14 14.96
C SER A 85 -11.81 22.23 15.79
N ILE A 86 -10.93 21.21 15.74
CA ILE A 86 -9.64 21.22 16.46
C ILE A 86 -8.70 22.25 15.85
N MET A 87 -8.61 22.30 14.51
CA MET A 87 -7.79 23.25 13.78
C MET A 87 -8.25 24.70 13.99
N ASP A 88 -9.56 24.95 14.00
CA ASP A 88 -10.12 26.27 14.33
C ASP A 88 -9.79 26.70 15.76
N ASN A 89 -9.80 25.77 16.71
CA ASN A 89 -9.47 26.07 18.11
C ASN A 89 -7.97 26.34 18.27
N PHE A 90 -7.14 25.58 17.56
CA PHE A 90 -5.69 25.79 17.52
C PHE A 90 -5.35 27.15 16.89
N ALA A 91 -5.93 27.48 15.74
CA ALA A 91 -5.72 28.76 15.06
C ALA A 91 -6.13 29.94 15.96
N ARG A 92 -7.28 29.82 16.66
CA ARG A 92 -7.72 30.81 17.66
C ARG A 92 -6.75 30.97 18.82
N ARG A 93 -6.17 29.88 19.34
CA ARG A 93 -5.22 29.91 20.46
C ARG A 93 -3.83 30.40 20.07
N THR A 94 -3.40 30.15 18.84
CA THR A 94 -2.03 30.45 18.38
C THR A 94 -1.93 31.71 17.53
N ASN A 95 -3.05 32.39 17.26
CA ASN A 95 -3.16 33.59 16.42
C ASN A 95 -2.55 33.40 15.00
N VAL A 96 -2.55 32.16 14.52
CA VAL A 96 -2.17 31.83 13.15
C VAL A 96 -3.39 32.12 12.29
N ARG A 97 -3.31 33.13 11.42
CA ARG A 97 -4.39 33.41 10.45
C ARG A 97 -4.51 32.24 9.48
N THR A 98 -5.59 31.48 9.58
CA THR A 98 -6.00 30.56 8.53
C THR A 98 -6.39 31.39 7.31
N VAL A 99 -5.66 31.21 6.21
CA VAL A 99 -6.01 31.81 4.92
C VAL A 99 -7.22 31.04 4.41
N SER A 100 -8.39 31.68 4.39
CA SER A 100 -9.59 31.12 3.78
C SER A 100 -9.31 30.79 2.32
N ARG A 101 -9.47 29.52 1.96
CA ARG A 101 -9.43 29.04 0.57
C ARG A 101 -10.74 29.48 -0.11
N THR A 102 -10.64 30.43 -1.04
CA THR A 102 -11.68 30.74 -2.04
C THR A 102 -11.85 29.59 -3.02
#